data_AF-A0A535U1Q5-F1
#
_entry.id   AF-A0A535U1Q5-F1
#
_cell.length_a   1.000
_cell.length_b   1.000
_cell.length_c   1.000
_cell.angle_alpha   90.00
_cell.angle_beta   90.00
_cell.angle_gamma   90.00
#
_symmetry.space_group_name_H-M   'P 1'
#
loop_
_entity.id
_entity.type
_entity.pdbx_description
1 polymer ?
#
loop_
_entity_poly.entity_id
_entity_poly.type
_entity_poly.pdbx_seq_one_letter_code
_entity_poly.pdbx_strand_id
1 'polypeptide(L)'
;MRGSRDRARRAHCHGANAGNHRERGAGGQCNTGRPPPGVVAPTRSATLRPAFSTLCRWARDAASPGRSIVRDLDGAVGAHRDNARRAGTRRRRGARVSLRFLTAGESHGERLTVILDGIPAGLTLREEDLVADLRRRQGGHGRGGRMAIEQDAAHIVAGVRGGLTLGSPITLEIANRDWENWRQVMAVDPAEVKRKPITRVRPGHADLAGMLKYGADDARDVLERASARETAARVAAGGVAKLLLKEFGILVRSYTHAVGAIKCQAGASVDWATVESSPVRCPDAKAGAAMVAAIDAAREHGDTLGGVFTVIAEGVPPGLGSYRQWDTRLDGLLAQAIVSIPACKAVAIGDGVVGASLPGSEVHDVPVYENERLGHETNRAGGLTGGVSNGEPLVVHGYMKPISTLLKPLATVDLKTKEPARAHYERSDICVVPAAGVVGEAMVALVLAGAVLEKFGGDSLPELRRNVEGYLAKVRA
;
A
#
# COMPACT_ATOMS: atom_id res chain seq x y z
N MET A 1 33.68 -32.77 32.18
CA MET A 1 33.39 -33.82 33.18
C MET A 1 32.56 -33.21 34.31
N ARG A 2 31.66 -33.98 34.96
CA ARG A 2 31.07 -33.87 36.33
C ARG A 2 30.93 -32.46 36.99
N GLY A 3 29.83 -32.04 37.62
CA GLY A 3 28.59 -32.71 38.05
C GLY A 3 28.14 -32.23 39.46
N SER A 4 26.87 -32.51 39.85
CA SER A 4 26.17 -32.14 41.13
C SER A 4 25.81 -30.64 41.30
N ARG A 5 24.61 -30.19 41.70
CA ARG A 5 23.45 -30.68 42.51
C ARG A 5 23.60 -30.64 44.05
N ASP A 6 22.80 -29.78 44.69
CA ASP A 6 21.61 -30.12 45.54
C ASP A 6 21.51 -29.42 46.93
N ARG A 7 20.26 -29.08 47.32
CA ARG A 7 19.72 -28.78 48.68
C ARG A 7 20.14 -27.50 49.44
N ALA A 8 19.43 -26.99 50.47
CA ALA A 8 17.98 -26.83 50.81
C ALA A 8 17.80 -26.68 52.36
N ARG A 9 16.97 -25.72 52.82
CA ARG A 9 16.22 -25.57 54.13
C ARG A 9 15.83 -24.08 54.28
N ARG A 10 14.58 -23.62 54.54
CA ARG A 10 13.55 -23.87 55.58
C ARG A 10 13.77 -23.18 56.95
N ALA A 11 12.93 -22.15 57.24
CA ALA A 11 12.38 -21.71 58.54
C ALA A 11 11.22 -20.71 58.21
N HIS A 12 9.95 -20.86 58.65
CA HIS A 12 9.35 -20.58 59.99
C HIS A 12 9.37 -19.07 60.38
N CYS A 13 8.34 -18.46 60.98
CA CYS A 13 6.93 -18.82 61.24
C CYS A 13 6.12 -17.59 61.73
N HIS A 14 4.78 -17.73 61.87
CA HIS A 14 3.82 -16.81 62.56
C HIS A 14 3.55 -15.44 61.88
N GLY A 15 2.36 -14.82 62.01
CA GLY A 15 1.10 -15.27 62.63
C GLY A 15 0.00 -14.18 62.61
N ALA A 16 -1.27 -14.63 62.74
CA ALA A 16 -2.50 -14.00 63.26
C ALA A 16 -2.50 -12.53 63.82
N ASN A 17 -3.61 -11.77 63.89
CA ASN A 17 -4.98 -11.82 63.31
C ASN A 17 -5.72 -10.51 63.72
N ALA A 18 -6.85 -10.21 63.06
CA ALA A 18 -7.98 -9.31 63.40
C ALA A 18 -7.92 -8.27 64.56
N GLY A 19 -8.47 -7.08 64.31
CA GLY A 19 -8.90 -6.14 65.37
C GLY A 19 -9.61 -4.90 64.82
N ASN A 20 -10.92 -4.77 65.06
CA ASN A 20 -11.76 -3.63 64.63
C ASN A 20 -12.48 -3.07 65.85
N HIS A 21 -12.43 -1.76 66.13
CA HIS A 21 -13.24 -1.13 67.18
C HIS A 21 -13.62 0.33 66.88
N ARG A 22 -14.81 0.71 67.34
CA ARG A 22 -15.47 2.03 67.19
C ARG A 22 -15.31 2.88 68.45
N GLU A 23 -15.47 4.21 68.33
CA GLU A 23 -16.25 5.15 69.19
C GLU A 23 -15.94 6.63 68.82
N ARG A 24 -16.70 7.70 69.19
CA ARG A 24 -18.17 7.99 69.19
C ARG A 24 -18.39 9.51 69.41
N GLY A 25 -19.49 10.07 68.87
CA GLY A 25 -20.15 11.33 69.34
C GLY A 25 -19.83 12.65 68.59
N ALA A 26 -20.65 13.72 68.63
CA ALA A 26 -22.08 13.87 68.98
C ALA A 26 -22.63 15.30 68.61
N GLY A 27 -23.92 15.45 68.28
CA GLY A 27 -24.66 16.74 68.17
C GLY A 27 -24.52 17.51 66.82
N GLY A 28 -25.50 18.30 66.33
CA GLY A 28 -26.84 18.67 66.85
C GLY A 28 -27.71 19.44 65.82
N GLN A 29 -28.92 19.87 66.21
CA GLN A 29 -30.05 20.34 65.37
C GLN A 29 -30.45 21.82 65.64
N CYS A 30 -31.25 22.58 64.87
CA CYS A 30 -31.73 22.60 63.46
C CYS A 30 -32.52 23.92 63.19
N ASN A 31 -32.78 24.28 61.92
CA ASN A 31 -33.84 25.21 61.43
C ASN A 31 -33.76 26.72 61.85
N THR A 32 -33.86 27.72 60.95
CA THR A 32 -35.12 28.25 60.35
C THR A 32 -34.82 29.46 59.42
N GLY A 33 -35.70 29.79 58.45
CA GLY A 33 -35.71 31.11 57.77
C GLY A 33 -36.08 31.16 56.27
N ARG A 34 -37.33 31.55 55.95
CA ARG A 34 -37.90 31.88 54.60
C ARG A 34 -39.31 32.50 54.82
N PRO A 35 -40.05 33.01 53.80
CA PRO A 35 -39.74 33.38 52.41
C PRO A 35 -39.86 34.94 52.29
N PRO A 36 -40.61 35.64 51.38
CA PRO A 36 -41.07 35.44 49.98
C PRO A 36 -40.71 36.68 49.08
N PRO A 37 -41.40 36.98 47.95
CA PRO A 37 -41.87 36.14 46.83
C PRO A 37 -41.32 36.59 45.44
N GLY A 38 -41.47 35.74 44.41
CA GLY A 38 -41.29 36.12 42.99
C GLY A 38 -41.44 34.93 42.05
N VAL A 39 -42.55 34.84 41.32
CA VAL A 39 -42.95 33.68 40.49
C VAL A 39 -42.69 33.94 39.01
N VAL A 40 -42.26 32.92 38.25
CA VAL A 40 -42.88 32.37 37.00
C VAL A 40 -41.97 31.28 36.38
N ALA A 41 -42.60 30.29 35.74
CA ALA A 41 -42.02 29.05 35.20
C ALA A 41 -41.22 29.21 33.87
N PRO A 42 -40.40 28.22 33.46
CA PRO A 42 -39.53 28.33 32.29
C PRO A 42 -40.25 28.00 30.96
N THR A 43 -40.06 28.85 29.95
CA THR A 43 -40.41 28.60 28.55
C THR A 43 -39.21 28.12 27.74
N ARG A 44 -39.47 27.47 26.59
CA ARG A 44 -38.45 26.85 25.72
C ARG A 44 -37.68 27.87 24.86
N SER A 45 -36.51 27.41 24.41
CA SER A 45 -35.71 27.87 23.26
C SER A 45 -34.76 29.06 23.47
N ALA A 46 -33.46 28.79 23.25
CA ALA A 46 -32.53 29.62 22.48
C ALA A 46 -31.14 28.92 22.44
N THR A 47 -30.82 28.22 21.35
CA THR A 47 -29.44 27.75 21.11
C THR A 47 -28.59 28.91 20.60
N LEU A 48 -27.67 29.42 21.41
CA LEU A 48 -26.67 30.39 20.97
C LEU A 48 -25.59 29.70 20.13
N ARG A 49 -25.43 30.16 18.88
CA ARG A 49 -24.31 29.82 17.99
C ARG A 49 -23.16 30.82 18.20
N PRO A 50 -21.89 30.42 18.02
CA PRO A 50 -20.87 31.35 17.56
C PRO A 50 -21.07 31.65 16.06
N ALA A 51 -20.81 32.89 15.65
CA ALA A 51 -21.00 33.32 14.27
C ALA A 51 -19.85 32.86 13.37
N PHE A 52 -20.18 32.13 12.30
CA PHE A 52 -19.33 31.99 11.12
C PHE A 52 -20.16 32.36 9.87
N SER A 53 -19.86 33.55 9.36
CA SER A 53 -20.26 34.08 8.06
C SER A 53 -19.02 34.81 7.53
N THR A 54 -18.58 34.69 6.28
CA THR A 54 -19.26 34.14 5.10
C THR A 54 -18.20 33.70 4.08
N LEU A 55 -18.25 32.48 3.55
CA LEU A 55 -17.72 32.10 2.23
C LEU A 55 -18.07 30.64 1.90
N CYS A 56 -18.03 30.27 0.61
CA CYS A 56 -18.20 28.92 0.08
C CYS A 56 -19.54 28.21 0.40
N ARG A 57 -20.64 28.81 -0.07
CA ARG A 57 -21.85 28.06 -0.40
C ARG A 57 -21.59 27.29 -1.70
N TRP A 58 -21.15 26.03 -1.64
CA TRP A 58 -21.15 25.04 -2.75
C TRP A 58 -20.78 23.64 -2.17
N ALA A 59 -21.77 22.95 -1.58
CA ALA A 59 -21.74 21.50 -1.23
C ALA A 59 -23.01 21.13 -0.44
N ARG A 60 -24.17 21.13 -1.12
CA ARG A 60 -25.39 20.49 -0.61
C ARG A 60 -26.28 20.17 -1.81
N ASP A 61 -26.01 19.01 -2.40
CA ASP A 61 -26.94 18.11 -3.12
C ASP A 61 -26.13 17.03 -3.85
N ALA A 62 -25.74 16.00 -3.09
CA ALA A 62 -25.11 14.78 -3.61
C ALA A 62 -25.46 13.57 -2.72
N ALA A 63 -26.71 13.50 -2.26
CA ALA A 63 -27.28 12.33 -1.61
C ALA A 63 -28.23 11.63 -2.60
N SER A 64 -27.66 10.82 -3.49
CA SER A 64 -28.44 10.00 -4.45
C SER A 64 -28.51 8.55 -3.96
N PRO A 65 -29.71 7.97 -3.77
CA PRO A 65 -29.83 6.56 -3.39
C PRO A 65 -29.41 5.66 -4.55
N GLY A 66 -28.49 4.74 -4.29
CA GLY A 66 -28.05 3.76 -5.29
C GLY A 66 -29.19 2.82 -5.68
N ARG A 67 -29.75 3.00 -6.88
CA ARG A 67 -30.58 2.01 -7.58
C ARG A 67 -29.81 1.39 -8.74
N SER A 68 -30.08 0.11 -8.95
CA SER A 68 -29.44 -0.77 -9.93
C SER A 68 -29.63 -0.32 -11.38
N ILE A 69 -28.55 -0.36 -12.16
CA ILE A 69 -28.61 -0.55 -13.62
C ILE A 69 -27.56 -1.60 -14.01
N VAL A 70 -27.85 -2.87 -13.70
CA VAL A 70 -27.40 -3.98 -14.55
C VAL A 70 -28.57 -4.19 -15.51
N ARG A 71 -28.38 -3.82 -16.78
CA ARG A 71 -29.39 -4.05 -17.83
C ARG A 71 -29.23 -5.44 -18.41
N ASP A 72 -30.36 -5.92 -18.90
CA ASP A 72 -30.61 -7.23 -19.46
C ASP A 72 -29.55 -7.65 -20.49
N LEU A 73 -29.06 -8.88 -20.35
CA LEU A 73 -28.27 -9.59 -21.36
C LEU A 73 -29.08 -10.78 -21.86
N ASP A 74 -30.02 -10.52 -22.76
CA ASP A 74 -30.63 -11.53 -23.64
C ASP A 74 -31.12 -10.86 -24.93
N GLY A 75 -30.74 -11.43 -26.09
CA GLY A 75 -31.03 -10.90 -27.43
C GLY A 75 -30.00 -9.86 -27.94
N ALA A 76 -29.47 -9.92 -29.16
CA ALA A 76 -29.79 -10.80 -30.31
C ALA A 76 -28.54 -11.15 -31.14
N VAL A 77 -28.67 -12.18 -31.98
CA VAL A 77 -27.60 -12.73 -32.84
C VAL A 77 -27.58 -12.02 -34.21
N GLY A 78 -26.38 -11.74 -34.73
CA GLY A 78 -26.14 -11.25 -36.10
C GLY A 78 -25.72 -9.77 -36.16
N ALA A 79 -24.83 -9.32 -37.04
CA ALA A 79 -24.20 -10.01 -38.17
C ALA A 79 -22.73 -9.57 -38.40
N HIS A 80 -21.92 -10.47 -38.94
CA HIS A 80 -20.62 -10.15 -39.53
C HIS A 80 -20.78 -9.30 -40.80
N ARG A 81 -19.88 -8.32 -41.02
CA ARG A 81 -19.07 -8.21 -42.26
C ARG A 81 -18.00 -7.11 -42.21
N ASP A 82 -16.76 -7.55 -42.40
CA ASP A 82 -15.72 -6.99 -43.28
C ASP A 82 -15.52 -5.47 -43.36
N ASN A 83 -14.42 -4.99 -42.76
CA ASN A 83 -13.64 -3.91 -43.36
C ASN A 83 -12.15 -3.93 -42.97
N ALA A 84 -11.45 -5.00 -43.39
CA ALA A 84 -10.03 -5.23 -43.07
C ALA A 84 -9.10 -4.99 -44.28
N ARG A 85 -9.14 -3.80 -44.91
CA ARG A 85 -8.15 -3.41 -45.94
C ARG A 85 -7.72 -1.94 -45.86
N ARG A 86 -6.73 -1.67 -45.01
CA ARG A 86 -5.73 -0.60 -45.19
C ARG A 86 -4.54 -0.85 -44.26
N ALA A 87 -3.68 -1.80 -44.67
CA ALA A 87 -2.39 -2.04 -44.02
C ALA A 87 -1.41 -0.90 -44.35
N GLY A 88 -1.66 0.29 -43.79
CA GLY A 88 -0.70 1.37 -43.78
C GLY A 88 0.54 0.93 -42.99
N THR A 89 1.71 1.17 -43.56
CA THR A 89 3.01 0.80 -43.00
C THR A 89 3.20 1.38 -41.60
N ARG A 90 2.90 0.59 -40.57
CA ARG A 90 3.33 0.89 -39.20
C ARG A 90 4.84 0.98 -39.21
N ARG A 91 5.39 2.20 -39.20
CA ARG A 91 6.76 2.47 -38.76
C ARG A 91 6.96 1.65 -37.48
N ARG A 92 7.82 0.64 -37.53
CA ARG A 92 8.36 0.02 -36.32
C ARG A 92 9.00 1.17 -35.55
N ARG A 93 8.37 1.66 -34.49
CA ARG A 93 9.08 2.46 -33.48
C ARG A 93 10.25 1.58 -33.08
N GLY A 94 11.48 2.03 -33.36
CA GLY A 94 12.68 1.30 -32.95
C GLY A 94 12.53 0.95 -31.48
N ALA A 95 12.81 -0.30 -31.11
CA ALA A 95 12.61 -0.77 -29.76
C ALA A 95 13.55 -0.01 -28.84
N ARG A 96 13.04 1.03 -28.19
CA ARG A 96 13.65 1.54 -26.96
C ARG A 96 13.59 0.39 -25.96
N VAL A 97 14.72 0.11 -25.34
CA VAL A 97 14.81 -0.86 -24.24
C VAL A 97 14.18 -0.21 -23.01
N SER A 98 12.85 -0.13 -23.01
CA SER A 98 12.07 0.34 -21.89
C SER A 98 11.98 -0.76 -20.84
N LEU A 99 12.35 -0.44 -19.58
CA LEU A 99 12.16 -1.36 -18.47
C LEU A 99 10.70 -1.82 -18.41
N ARG A 100 10.48 -3.13 -18.43
CA ARG A 100 9.15 -3.74 -18.35
C ARG A 100 9.19 -4.99 -17.49
N PHE A 101 8.07 -5.32 -16.87
CA PHE A 101 7.93 -6.56 -16.11
C PHE A 101 6.55 -7.18 -16.30
N LEU A 102 6.48 -8.50 -16.12
CA LEU A 102 5.26 -9.29 -16.15
C LEU A 102 5.25 -10.21 -14.94
N THR A 103 4.20 -10.15 -14.12
CA THR A 103 3.99 -11.09 -13.02
C THR A 103 2.97 -12.16 -13.41
N ALA A 104 3.19 -13.39 -12.96
CA ALA A 104 2.34 -14.55 -13.18
C ALA A 104 2.17 -15.34 -11.87
N GLY A 105 1.21 -16.26 -11.85
CA GLY A 105 0.91 -17.11 -10.71
C GLY A 105 -0.23 -16.61 -9.83
N GLU A 106 -0.87 -17.58 -9.20
CA GLU A 106 -2.10 -17.48 -8.44
C GLU A 106 -1.82 -17.46 -6.93
N SER A 107 -2.80 -16.98 -6.16
CA SER A 107 -2.72 -16.87 -4.70
C SER A 107 -2.43 -18.20 -4.03
N HIS A 108 -3.01 -19.30 -4.51
CA HIS A 108 -2.81 -20.65 -3.98
C HIS A 108 -2.35 -21.65 -5.05
N GLY A 109 -1.84 -21.16 -6.19
CA GLY A 109 -1.09 -21.99 -7.15
C GLY A 109 0.28 -22.38 -6.60
N GLU A 110 1.07 -23.15 -7.35
CA GLU A 110 2.37 -23.67 -6.90
C GLU A 110 3.40 -22.56 -6.57
N ARG A 111 3.51 -21.57 -7.45
CA ARG A 111 4.50 -20.49 -7.35
C ARG A 111 4.00 -19.21 -8.01
N LEU A 112 4.63 -18.09 -7.68
CA LEU A 112 4.58 -16.86 -8.46
C LEU A 112 5.83 -16.77 -9.32
N THR A 113 5.71 -16.15 -10.49
CA THR A 113 6.84 -15.88 -11.38
C THR A 113 6.84 -14.40 -11.78
N VAL A 114 8.02 -13.80 -11.93
CA VAL A 114 8.16 -12.49 -12.57
C VAL A 114 9.27 -12.52 -13.60
N ILE A 115 8.99 -11.95 -14.77
CA ILE A 115 9.98 -11.68 -15.81
C ILE A 115 10.20 -10.17 -15.84
N LEU A 116 11.45 -9.74 -15.69
CA LEU A 116 11.89 -8.34 -15.71
C LEU A 116 12.88 -8.16 -16.86
N ASP A 117 12.60 -7.21 -17.76
CA ASP A 117 13.32 -7.02 -19.02
C ASP A 117 13.75 -5.55 -19.19
N GLY A 118 14.96 -5.32 -19.69
CA GLY A 118 15.59 -4.01 -19.79
C GLY A 118 16.49 -3.59 -18.62
N ILE A 119 16.89 -4.51 -17.72
CA ILE A 119 17.96 -4.26 -16.74
C ILE A 119 19.32 -4.41 -17.44
N PRO A 120 20.24 -3.44 -17.35
CA PRO A 120 21.53 -3.50 -18.04
C PRO A 120 22.43 -4.62 -17.51
N ALA A 121 23.39 -5.07 -18.32
CA ALA A 121 24.38 -6.07 -17.93
C ALA A 121 25.37 -5.54 -16.87
N GLY A 122 25.79 -6.41 -15.95
CA GLY A 122 26.82 -6.10 -14.94
C GLY A 122 26.31 -5.50 -13.62
N LEU A 123 24.99 -5.48 -13.38
CA LEU A 123 24.44 -5.18 -12.06
C LEU A 123 24.62 -6.40 -11.14
N THR A 124 25.12 -6.19 -9.92
CA THR A 124 25.20 -7.26 -8.91
C THR A 124 23.80 -7.62 -8.41
N LEU A 125 23.42 -8.89 -8.50
CA LEU A 125 22.13 -9.41 -8.08
C LEU A 125 22.27 -10.83 -7.52
N ARG A 126 21.87 -11.01 -6.26
CA ARG A 126 21.76 -12.30 -5.58
C ARG A 126 20.38 -12.43 -4.93
N GLU A 127 20.02 -13.64 -4.53
CA GLU A 127 18.70 -13.93 -3.94
C GLU A 127 18.55 -13.26 -2.57
N GLU A 128 19.64 -13.24 -1.79
CA GLU A 128 19.71 -12.59 -0.47
C GLU A 128 19.35 -11.10 -0.53
N ASP A 129 19.70 -10.42 -1.62
CA ASP A 129 19.44 -8.99 -1.82
C ASP A 129 17.93 -8.70 -1.96
N LEU A 130 17.13 -9.68 -2.41
CA LEU A 130 15.67 -9.58 -2.60
C LEU A 130 14.87 -10.02 -1.36
N VAL A 131 15.43 -10.95 -0.58
CA VAL A 131 14.77 -11.54 0.61
C VAL A 131 14.39 -10.48 1.66
N ALA A 132 15.18 -9.42 1.82
CA ALA A 132 14.90 -8.36 2.79
C ALA A 132 13.55 -7.66 2.53
N ASP A 133 13.30 -7.23 1.30
CA ASP A 133 12.05 -6.55 0.94
C ASP A 133 10.85 -7.51 0.92
N LEU A 134 11.06 -8.76 0.50
CA LEU A 134 10.03 -9.81 0.57
C LEU A 134 9.57 -10.05 2.02
N ARG A 135 10.51 -10.15 2.97
CA ARG A 135 10.22 -10.24 4.42
C ARG A 135 9.52 -8.99 4.95
N ARG A 136 9.98 -7.78 4.59
CA ARG A 136 9.32 -6.51 4.99
C ARG A 136 7.85 -6.47 4.55
N ARG A 137 7.53 -7.01 3.38
CA ARG A 137 6.15 -7.14 2.84
C ARG A 137 5.30 -8.22 3.54
N GLN A 138 5.92 -9.22 4.18
CA GLN A 138 5.19 -10.19 5.02
C GLN A 138 4.77 -9.57 6.36
N GLY A 139 5.61 -8.71 6.93
CA GLY A 139 5.41 -8.09 8.24
C GLY A 139 4.29 -7.03 8.32
N GLY A 140 4.17 -6.44 9.51
CA GLY A 140 3.15 -5.45 9.88
C GLY A 140 2.14 -6.00 10.90
N HIS A 141 1.77 -5.18 11.89
CA HIS A 141 0.70 -5.50 12.82
C HIS A 141 -0.65 -5.58 12.09
N GLY A 142 -1.51 -6.50 12.51
CA GLY A 142 -2.78 -6.77 11.84
C GLY A 142 -2.73 -7.73 10.66
N ARG A 143 -1.56 -8.25 10.25
CA ARG A 143 -1.44 -9.29 9.21
C ARG A 143 -2.06 -10.62 9.67
N GLY A 144 -2.60 -11.38 8.72
CA GLY A 144 -3.24 -12.68 8.95
C GLY A 144 -2.28 -13.87 9.00
N GLY A 145 -2.77 -15.01 9.51
CA GLY A 145 -1.97 -16.21 9.79
C GLY A 145 -1.19 -16.80 8.61
N ARG A 146 -1.57 -16.53 7.35
CA ARG A 146 -0.81 -16.97 6.17
C ARG A 146 0.64 -16.46 6.17
N MET A 147 0.93 -15.31 6.79
CA MET A 147 2.30 -14.79 6.89
C MET A 147 3.20 -15.57 7.86
N ALA A 148 2.65 -16.49 8.66
CA ALA A 148 3.43 -17.46 9.43
C ALA A 148 3.72 -18.77 8.66
N ILE A 149 2.99 -19.03 7.57
CA ILE A 149 3.17 -20.22 6.70
C ILE A 149 4.19 -19.91 5.60
N GLU A 150 3.98 -18.80 4.89
CA GLU A 150 4.85 -18.35 3.81
C GLU A 150 6.21 -17.89 4.35
N GLN A 151 7.28 -18.16 3.62
CA GLN A 151 8.59 -17.53 3.82
C GLN A 151 9.10 -17.15 2.43
N ASP A 152 8.86 -15.89 2.06
CA ASP A 152 9.03 -15.44 0.69
C ASP A 152 10.52 -15.22 0.37
N ALA A 153 11.00 -15.98 -0.62
CA ALA A 153 12.31 -15.83 -1.23
C ALA A 153 12.15 -15.90 -2.76
N ALA A 154 12.92 -15.11 -3.49
CA ALA A 154 12.93 -15.11 -4.95
C ALA A 154 14.13 -15.89 -5.46
N HIS A 155 13.87 -17.05 -6.07
CA HIS A 155 14.87 -17.86 -6.75
C HIS A 155 15.15 -17.27 -8.15
N ILE A 156 16.43 -17.10 -8.51
CA ILE A 156 16.83 -16.56 -9.81
C ILE A 156 17.01 -17.69 -10.83
N VAL A 157 16.12 -17.75 -11.82
CA VAL A 157 16.09 -18.83 -12.83
C VAL A 157 16.76 -18.42 -14.15
N ALA A 158 16.75 -17.12 -14.49
CA ALA A 158 17.36 -16.61 -15.72
C ALA A 158 17.85 -15.16 -15.58
N GLY A 159 18.67 -14.71 -16.53
CA GLY A 159 19.15 -13.32 -16.66
C GLY A 159 20.36 -12.94 -15.79
N VAL A 160 20.87 -13.86 -14.97
CA VAL A 160 22.03 -13.64 -14.07
C VAL A 160 23.03 -14.78 -14.23
N ARG A 161 24.33 -14.47 -14.21
CA ARG A 161 25.43 -15.45 -14.17
C ARG A 161 26.57 -14.90 -13.32
N GLY A 162 27.10 -15.72 -12.40
CA GLY A 162 28.19 -15.29 -11.51
C GLY A 162 27.82 -14.12 -10.59
N GLY A 163 26.54 -13.98 -10.23
CA GLY A 163 26.03 -12.86 -9.43
C GLY A 163 25.85 -11.55 -10.20
N LEU A 164 26.05 -11.53 -11.53
CA LEU A 164 25.89 -10.35 -12.37
C LEU A 164 24.76 -10.53 -13.39
N THR A 165 23.97 -9.48 -13.63
CA THR A 165 22.95 -9.45 -14.68
C THR A 165 23.59 -9.54 -16.08
N LEU A 166 22.89 -10.16 -17.01
CA LEU A 166 23.37 -10.43 -18.37
C LEU A 166 22.83 -9.45 -19.44
N GLY A 167 21.92 -8.54 -19.08
CA GLY A 167 21.17 -7.73 -20.04
C GLY A 167 19.99 -8.45 -20.70
N SER A 168 19.96 -9.78 -20.64
CA SER A 168 18.80 -10.60 -20.99
C SER A 168 17.72 -10.56 -19.91
N PRO A 169 16.45 -10.91 -20.23
CA PRO A 169 15.37 -10.94 -19.26
C PRO A 169 15.71 -11.78 -18.01
N ILE A 170 15.46 -11.19 -16.84
CA ILE A 170 15.62 -11.81 -15.53
C ILE A 170 14.31 -12.51 -15.18
N THR A 171 14.38 -13.80 -14.88
CA THR A 171 13.22 -14.57 -14.39
C THR A 171 13.43 -14.92 -12.92
N LEU A 172 12.47 -14.55 -12.08
CA LEU A 172 12.44 -14.85 -10.65
C LEU A 172 11.21 -15.70 -10.32
N GLU A 173 11.37 -16.67 -9.43
CA GLU A 173 10.28 -17.51 -8.93
C GLU A 173 10.15 -17.41 -7.40
N ILE A 174 8.91 -17.40 -6.89
CA ILE A 174 8.61 -17.37 -5.46
C ILE A 174 7.62 -18.50 -5.17
N ALA A 175 8.08 -19.57 -4.51
CA ALA A 175 7.20 -20.68 -4.14
C ALA A 175 6.08 -20.23 -3.19
N ASN A 176 4.87 -20.78 -3.37
CA ASN A 176 3.80 -20.67 -2.38
C ASN A 176 3.86 -21.90 -1.47
N ARG A 177 4.16 -21.72 -0.19
CA ARG A 177 4.26 -22.87 0.74
C ARG A 177 2.92 -23.49 1.07
N ASP A 178 1.85 -22.70 0.97
CA ASP A 178 0.49 -23.18 1.17
C ASP A 178 0.02 -24.10 0.02
N TRP A 179 0.72 -24.15 -1.12
CA TRP A 179 0.40 -25.00 -2.29
C TRP A 179 0.01 -26.43 -1.91
N GLU A 180 0.71 -27.04 -0.95
CA GLU A 180 0.45 -28.40 -0.46
C GLU A 180 -1.02 -28.62 -0.05
N ASN A 181 -1.65 -27.61 0.55
CA ASN A 181 -3.05 -27.65 0.98
C ASN A 181 -4.05 -27.41 -0.17
N TRP A 182 -3.57 -26.89 -1.31
CA TRP A 182 -4.39 -26.45 -2.44
C TRP A 182 -4.17 -27.25 -3.73
N ARG A 183 -3.17 -28.16 -3.78
CA ARG A 183 -2.85 -29.04 -4.93
C ARG A 183 -4.07 -29.53 -5.69
N GLN A 184 -5.07 -30.08 -5.00
CA GLN A 184 -6.29 -30.61 -5.63
C GLN A 184 -7.30 -29.53 -6.03
N VAL A 185 -7.38 -28.40 -5.32
CA VAL A 185 -8.33 -27.31 -5.65
C VAL A 185 -7.83 -26.48 -6.84
N MET A 186 -6.51 -26.35 -6.95
CA MET A 186 -5.79 -25.54 -7.93
C MET A 186 -5.04 -26.41 -8.95
N ALA A 187 -5.44 -27.67 -9.11
CA ALA A 187 -4.83 -28.59 -10.08
C ALA A 187 -5.07 -28.09 -11.51
N VAL A 188 -4.04 -28.20 -12.36
CA VAL A 188 -4.12 -27.86 -13.78
C VAL A 188 -4.82 -28.96 -14.58
N ASP A 189 -4.68 -30.23 -14.15
CA ASP A 189 -5.34 -31.37 -14.79
C ASP A 189 -6.84 -31.45 -14.41
N PRO A 190 -7.77 -31.42 -15.38
CA PRO A 190 -9.20 -31.60 -15.13
C PRO A 190 -9.57 -32.92 -14.43
N ALA A 191 -8.74 -33.96 -14.51
CA ALA A 191 -8.96 -35.24 -13.82
C ALA A 191 -8.61 -35.19 -12.32
N GLU A 192 -7.72 -34.27 -11.92
CA GLU A 192 -7.28 -34.11 -10.52
C GLU A 192 -8.07 -33.04 -9.76
N VAL A 193 -8.66 -32.06 -10.47
CA VAL A 193 -9.23 -30.86 -9.86
C VAL A 193 -10.50 -31.13 -9.05
N LYS A 194 -10.47 -30.74 -7.77
CA LYS A 194 -11.60 -30.74 -6.84
C LYS A 194 -12.08 -29.32 -6.61
N ARG A 195 -12.94 -28.82 -7.50
CA ARG A 195 -13.50 -27.46 -7.44
C ARG A 195 -14.15 -27.18 -6.08
N LYS A 196 -13.88 -25.98 -5.54
CA LYS A 196 -14.42 -25.47 -4.28
C LYS A 196 -15.08 -24.10 -4.51
N PRO A 197 -16.26 -24.07 -5.17
CA PRO A 197 -16.75 -22.85 -5.79
C PRO A 197 -17.25 -21.79 -4.82
N ILE A 198 -17.04 -20.53 -5.20
CA ILE A 198 -17.51 -19.35 -4.47
C ILE A 198 -18.49 -18.57 -5.34
N THR A 199 -19.77 -18.67 -4.99
CA THR A 199 -20.88 -17.94 -5.61
C THR A 199 -21.25 -16.67 -4.83
N ARG A 200 -20.81 -16.56 -3.56
CA ARG A 200 -21.13 -15.46 -2.63
C ARG A 200 -20.03 -14.40 -2.63
N VAL A 201 -20.05 -13.57 -3.66
CA VAL A 201 -19.03 -12.54 -3.96
C VAL A 201 -18.83 -11.53 -2.81
N ARG A 202 -17.61 -11.03 -2.63
CA ARG A 202 -17.27 -10.06 -1.58
C ARG A 202 -17.40 -8.62 -2.05
N PRO A 203 -18.18 -7.76 -1.36
CA PRO A 203 -18.28 -6.34 -1.71
C PRO A 203 -16.93 -5.62 -1.79
N GLY A 204 -16.66 -5.00 -2.94
CA GLY A 204 -15.42 -4.29 -3.23
C GLY A 204 -14.19 -5.16 -3.52
N HIS A 205 -14.30 -6.49 -3.53
CA HIS A 205 -13.27 -7.33 -4.15
C HIS A 205 -13.50 -7.41 -5.67
N ALA A 206 -12.56 -8.02 -6.39
CA ALA A 206 -12.69 -8.23 -7.84
C ALA A 206 -13.80 -9.22 -8.22
N ASP A 207 -14.27 -10.07 -7.27
CA ASP A 207 -15.13 -11.24 -7.49
C ASP A 207 -16.23 -11.01 -8.54
N LEU A 208 -17.22 -10.16 -8.24
CA LEU A 208 -18.36 -9.88 -9.14
C LEU A 208 -17.91 -9.32 -10.50
N ALA A 209 -17.03 -8.32 -10.49
CA ALA A 209 -16.59 -7.65 -11.72
C ALA A 209 -15.77 -8.58 -12.62
N GLY A 210 -14.98 -9.48 -12.04
CA GLY A 210 -14.21 -10.48 -12.75
C GLY A 210 -15.10 -11.60 -13.29
N MET A 211 -16.05 -12.10 -12.51
CA MET A 211 -16.98 -13.15 -12.95
C MET A 211 -17.80 -12.67 -14.15
N LEU A 212 -18.37 -11.46 -14.06
CA LEU A 212 -19.07 -10.84 -15.19
C LEU A 212 -18.15 -10.58 -16.40
N LYS A 213 -16.89 -10.18 -16.18
CA LYS A 213 -15.92 -9.89 -17.25
C LYS A 213 -15.44 -11.13 -18.01
N TYR A 214 -15.29 -12.26 -17.32
CA TYR A 214 -14.70 -13.49 -17.86
C TYR A 214 -15.71 -14.63 -18.04
N GLY A 215 -16.98 -14.42 -17.71
CA GLY A 215 -18.02 -15.43 -17.81
C GLY A 215 -17.87 -16.58 -16.80
N ALA A 216 -17.20 -16.34 -15.68
CA ALA A 216 -16.93 -17.37 -14.67
C ALA A 216 -18.13 -17.59 -13.74
N ASP A 217 -18.42 -18.86 -13.45
CA ASP A 217 -19.42 -19.31 -12.48
C ASP A 217 -18.85 -19.45 -11.04
N ASP A 218 -17.52 -19.47 -10.92
CA ASP A 218 -16.76 -19.52 -9.68
C ASP A 218 -15.93 -18.24 -9.48
N ALA A 219 -16.08 -17.58 -8.33
CA ALA A 219 -15.23 -16.44 -7.98
C ALA A 219 -13.78 -16.86 -7.68
N ARG A 220 -13.47 -18.16 -7.49
CA ARG A 220 -12.09 -18.62 -7.26
C ARG A 220 -11.18 -18.30 -8.45
N ASP A 221 -11.65 -18.57 -9.67
CA ASP A 221 -10.95 -18.27 -10.93
C ASP A 221 -10.57 -16.77 -11.07
N VAL A 222 -11.29 -15.89 -10.37
CA VAL A 222 -11.02 -14.44 -10.31
C VAL A 222 -10.12 -14.09 -9.13
N LEU A 223 -10.46 -14.55 -7.92
CA LEU A 223 -9.81 -14.09 -6.69
C LEU A 223 -8.38 -14.57 -6.57
N GLU A 224 -8.05 -15.73 -7.15
CA GLU A 224 -6.72 -16.32 -7.11
C GLU A 224 -5.70 -15.38 -7.74
N ARG A 225 -6.03 -14.78 -8.89
CA ARG A 225 -5.16 -13.79 -9.54
C ARG A 225 -5.34 -12.37 -9.00
N ALA A 226 -6.54 -11.98 -8.59
CA ALA A 226 -6.80 -10.64 -8.03
C ALA A 226 -6.27 -10.46 -6.59
N SER A 227 -5.89 -11.54 -5.92
CA SER A 227 -5.31 -11.54 -4.57
C SER A 227 -4.02 -10.72 -4.50
N ALA A 228 -3.87 -9.97 -3.40
CA ALA A 228 -2.63 -9.26 -3.10
C ALA A 228 -1.39 -10.17 -2.88
N ARG A 229 -1.51 -11.49 -2.99
CA ARG A 229 -0.36 -12.42 -3.03
C ARG A 229 0.59 -12.08 -4.19
N GLU A 230 0.04 -11.70 -5.35
CA GLU A 230 0.76 -11.24 -6.55
C GLU A 230 1.78 -10.13 -6.25
N THR A 231 1.54 -9.29 -5.25
CA THR A 231 2.47 -8.21 -4.87
C THR A 231 3.83 -8.69 -4.39
N ALA A 232 3.99 -9.96 -3.99
CA ALA A 232 5.32 -10.52 -3.71
C ALA A 232 6.20 -10.54 -4.98
N ALA A 233 5.63 -10.87 -6.14
CA ALA A 233 6.33 -10.84 -7.43
C ALA A 233 6.71 -9.40 -7.82
N ARG A 234 5.84 -8.41 -7.55
CA ARG A 234 6.18 -6.98 -7.73
C ARG A 234 7.31 -6.53 -6.82
N VAL A 235 7.32 -6.98 -5.56
CA VAL A 235 8.38 -6.64 -4.60
C VAL A 235 9.71 -7.26 -5.00
N ALA A 236 9.74 -8.49 -5.53
CA ALA A 236 10.97 -9.08 -6.06
C ALA A 236 11.54 -8.27 -7.26
N ALA A 237 10.71 -7.90 -8.24
CA ALA A 237 11.13 -7.03 -9.34
C ALA A 237 11.56 -5.63 -8.86
N GLY A 238 10.84 -5.07 -7.89
CA GLY A 238 11.19 -3.80 -7.24
C GLY A 238 12.51 -3.86 -6.48
N GLY A 239 12.88 -4.99 -5.90
CA GLY A 239 14.21 -5.21 -5.30
C GLY A 239 15.33 -5.05 -6.33
N VAL A 240 15.19 -5.66 -7.51
CA VAL A 240 16.14 -5.49 -8.63
C VAL A 240 16.21 -4.02 -9.08
N ALA A 241 15.06 -3.34 -9.19
CA ALA A 241 15.02 -1.92 -9.52
C ALA A 241 15.67 -1.03 -8.45
N LYS A 242 15.48 -1.33 -7.15
CA LYS A 242 16.14 -0.64 -6.03
C LYS A 242 17.65 -0.85 -6.03
N LEU A 243 18.14 -2.03 -6.39
CA LEU A 243 19.58 -2.28 -6.58
C LEU A 243 20.16 -1.42 -7.70
N LEU A 244 19.50 -1.37 -8.87
CA LEU A 244 19.92 -0.50 -9.97
C LEU A 244 19.92 0.99 -9.60
N LEU A 245 18.89 1.44 -8.89
CA LEU A 245 18.77 2.84 -8.44
C LEU A 245 19.86 3.22 -7.41
N LYS A 246 20.22 2.28 -6.53
CA LYS A 246 21.26 2.47 -5.51
C LYS A 246 22.64 2.74 -6.11
N GLU A 247 22.95 2.22 -7.29
CA GLU A 247 24.19 2.52 -8.04
C GLU A 247 24.35 4.02 -8.36
N PHE A 248 23.25 4.79 -8.35
CA PHE A 248 23.22 6.23 -8.60
C PHE A 248 22.88 7.03 -7.34
N GLY A 249 22.95 6.41 -6.15
CA GLY A 249 22.63 7.03 -4.87
C GLY A 249 21.13 7.23 -4.61
N ILE A 250 20.25 6.68 -5.45
CA ILE A 250 18.80 6.84 -5.30
C ILE A 250 18.29 5.81 -4.29
N LEU A 251 17.65 6.26 -3.21
CA LEU A 251 17.13 5.42 -2.13
C LEU A 251 15.61 5.53 -2.04
N VAL A 252 14.89 4.43 -2.25
CA VAL A 252 13.41 4.37 -2.18
C VAL A 252 12.97 3.65 -0.91
N ARG A 253 12.21 4.34 -0.04
CA ARG A 253 11.80 3.87 1.30
C ARG A 253 10.38 4.34 1.63
N SER A 254 9.69 3.64 2.52
CA SER A 254 8.29 3.95 2.87
C SER A 254 7.97 3.82 4.35
N TYR A 255 6.98 4.59 4.77
CA TYR A 255 6.40 4.54 6.12
C TYR A 255 4.87 4.65 6.06
N THR A 256 4.20 4.18 7.10
CA THR A 256 2.74 4.32 7.29
C THR A 256 2.43 5.71 7.81
N HIS A 257 1.74 6.52 7.00
CA HIS A 257 1.32 7.87 7.37
C HIS A 257 0.03 7.87 8.19
N ALA A 258 -0.89 6.95 7.90
CA ALA A 258 -2.15 6.84 8.63
C ALA A 258 -2.71 5.42 8.64
N VAL A 259 -3.45 5.06 9.71
CA VAL A 259 -4.35 3.90 9.77
C VAL A 259 -5.68 4.36 10.35
N GLY A 260 -6.77 4.11 9.63
CA GLY A 260 -8.09 4.66 9.97
C GLY A 260 -8.05 6.20 10.06
N ALA A 261 -8.50 6.75 11.18
CA ALA A 261 -8.48 8.20 11.46
C ALA A 261 -7.15 8.70 12.05
N ILE A 262 -6.23 7.81 12.42
CA ILE A 262 -4.99 8.15 13.13
C ILE A 262 -3.91 8.45 12.10
N LYS A 263 -3.36 9.66 12.15
CA LYS A 263 -2.26 10.14 11.30
C LYS A 263 -0.99 10.33 12.13
N CYS A 264 0.17 10.07 11.54
CA CYS A 264 1.46 10.41 12.15
C CYS A 264 1.76 11.90 12.01
N GLN A 265 2.50 12.46 12.97
CA GLN A 265 3.21 13.72 12.78
C GLN A 265 4.67 13.42 12.40
N ALA A 266 4.92 13.21 11.10
CA ALA A 266 6.28 13.07 10.59
C ALA A 266 7.01 14.42 10.63
N GLY A 267 8.26 14.43 11.09
CA GLY A 267 9.14 15.60 11.02
C GLY A 267 9.68 15.83 9.60
N ALA A 268 10.48 16.88 9.43
CA ALA A 268 11.13 17.20 8.15
C ALA A 268 12.10 16.10 7.68
N SER A 269 12.66 15.31 8.60
CA SER A 269 13.43 14.10 8.32
C SER A 269 12.74 12.87 8.94
N VAL A 270 12.90 11.72 8.28
CA VAL A 270 12.34 10.44 8.71
C VAL A 270 13.44 9.57 9.32
N ASP A 271 13.32 9.23 10.60
CA ASP A 271 14.17 8.17 11.17
C ASP A 271 13.71 6.80 10.68
N TRP A 272 14.44 6.29 9.69
CA TRP A 272 14.20 4.97 9.12
C TRP A 272 14.45 3.81 10.10
N ALA A 273 15.23 3.99 11.17
CA ALA A 273 15.42 2.94 12.19
C ALA A 273 14.15 2.77 13.04
N THR A 274 13.52 3.87 13.45
CA THR A 274 12.18 3.87 14.06
C THR A 274 11.13 3.29 13.12
N VAL A 275 11.16 3.60 11.82
CA VAL A 275 10.22 3.03 10.84
C VAL A 275 10.35 1.50 10.72
N GLU A 276 11.57 0.96 10.59
CA GLU A 276 11.75 -0.50 10.42
C GLU A 276 11.53 -1.30 11.72
N SER A 277 11.63 -0.67 12.90
CA SER A 277 11.32 -1.31 14.19
C SER A 277 9.86 -1.15 14.63
N SER A 278 9.13 -0.18 14.07
CA SER A 278 7.72 0.07 14.37
C SER A 278 6.81 -1.07 13.87
N PRO A 279 5.93 -1.67 14.71
CA PRO A 279 5.01 -2.75 14.29
C PRO A 279 4.10 -2.36 13.13
N VAL A 280 3.79 -1.08 12.98
CA VAL A 280 2.97 -0.52 11.89
C VAL A 280 3.80 0.29 10.89
N ARG A 281 5.14 0.25 10.94
CA ARG A 281 6.04 1.06 10.10
C ARG A 281 5.77 2.56 10.15
N CYS A 282 5.36 3.08 11.31
CA CYS A 282 5.09 4.51 11.54
C CYS A 282 6.31 5.19 12.18
N PRO A 283 6.76 6.37 11.71
CA PRO A 283 7.93 7.08 12.26
C PRO A 283 7.61 7.80 13.58
N ASP A 284 6.33 8.10 13.81
CA ASP A 284 5.81 8.67 15.05
C ASP A 284 5.44 7.53 16.00
N ALA A 285 6.18 7.37 17.11
CA ALA A 285 5.96 6.29 18.07
C ALA A 285 4.59 6.40 18.78
N LYS A 286 4.09 7.61 19.03
CA LYS A 286 2.80 7.85 19.69
C LYS A 286 1.64 7.51 18.76
N ALA A 287 1.69 7.99 17.52
CA ALA A 287 0.71 7.61 16.50
C ALA A 287 0.80 6.11 16.19
N GLY A 288 2.00 5.54 16.13
CA GLY A 288 2.22 4.11 15.91
C GLY A 288 1.54 3.22 16.96
N ALA A 289 1.69 3.55 18.24
CA ALA A 289 1.00 2.85 19.33
C ALA A 289 -0.53 2.99 19.23
N ALA A 290 -1.05 4.18 18.87
CA ALA A 290 -2.47 4.38 18.66
C ALA A 290 -3.00 3.59 17.44
N MET A 291 -2.24 3.52 16.34
CA MET A 291 -2.59 2.72 15.15
C MET A 291 -2.65 1.23 15.49
N VAL A 292 -1.73 0.71 16.31
CA VAL A 292 -1.78 -0.67 16.83
C VAL A 292 -3.08 -0.92 17.59
N ALA A 293 -3.40 -0.08 18.58
CA ALA A 293 -4.63 -0.20 19.37
C ALA A 293 -5.91 -0.13 18.51
N ALA A 294 -5.93 0.71 17.47
CA ALA A 294 -7.05 0.77 16.53
C ALA A 294 -7.20 -0.50 15.68
N ILE A 295 -6.08 -1.10 15.25
CA ILE A 295 -6.07 -2.39 14.54
C ILE A 295 -6.62 -3.51 15.44
N ASP A 296 -6.25 -3.52 16.72
CA ASP A 296 -6.74 -4.53 17.67
C ASP A 296 -8.23 -4.35 17.98
N ALA A 297 -8.70 -3.12 18.21
CA ALA A 297 -10.13 -2.83 18.36
C ALA A 297 -10.95 -3.21 17.11
N ALA A 298 -10.42 -2.95 15.91
CA ALA A 298 -11.06 -3.38 14.67
C ALA A 298 -11.14 -4.93 14.57
N ARG A 299 -10.09 -5.63 14.99
CA ARG A 299 -10.07 -7.11 15.06
C ARG A 299 -11.14 -7.65 16.00
N GLU A 300 -11.24 -7.13 17.22
CA GLU A 300 -12.26 -7.51 18.21
C GLU A 300 -13.68 -7.24 17.69
N HIS A 301 -13.86 -6.13 16.98
CA HIS A 301 -15.12 -5.77 16.36
C HIS A 301 -15.44 -6.59 15.10
N GLY A 302 -14.49 -7.37 14.57
CA GLY A 302 -14.64 -8.20 13.37
C GLY A 302 -14.61 -7.40 12.05
N ASP A 303 -13.99 -6.23 12.08
CA ASP A 303 -13.88 -5.26 10.98
C ASP A 303 -12.41 -5.15 10.49
N THR A 304 -12.15 -4.25 9.53
CA THR A 304 -10.82 -4.05 8.91
C THR A 304 -10.52 -2.57 8.71
N LEU A 305 -9.23 -2.21 8.65
CA LEU A 305 -8.78 -0.84 8.48
C LEU A 305 -7.95 -0.65 7.20
N GLY A 306 -8.18 0.50 6.56
CA GLY A 306 -7.34 1.07 5.52
C GLY A 306 -6.48 2.20 6.10
N GLY A 307 -5.91 3.02 5.23
CA GLY A 307 -5.06 4.14 5.64
C GLY A 307 -4.22 4.71 4.51
N VAL A 308 -3.10 5.32 4.86
CA VAL A 308 -2.20 6.00 3.93
C VAL A 308 -0.76 5.56 4.22
N PHE A 309 -0.02 5.23 3.17
CA PHE A 309 1.44 5.09 3.23
C PHE A 309 2.09 6.21 2.43
N THR A 310 3.31 6.60 2.82
CA THR A 310 4.16 7.52 2.07
C THR A 310 5.38 6.77 1.57
N VAL A 311 5.69 6.91 0.29
CA VAL A 311 6.96 6.51 -0.31
C VAL A 311 7.79 7.77 -0.53
N ILE A 312 9.05 7.75 -0.12
CA ILE A 312 10.04 8.79 -0.40
C ILE A 312 11.14 8.15 -1.26
N ALA A 313 11.54 8.82 -2.34
CA ALA A 313 12.77 8.52 -3.04
C ALA A 313 13.75 9.69 -2.92
N GLU A 314 14.85 9.46 -2.22
CA GLU A 314 15.94 10.41 -1.98
C GLU A 314 17.01 10.27 -3.08
N GLY A 315 17.74 11.35 -3.38
CA GLY A 315 18.83 11.32 -4.37
C GLY A 315 18.40 11.26 -5.84
N VAL A 316 17.10 11.45 -6.13
CA VAL A 316 16.56 11.42 -7.50
C VAL A 316 17.17 12.56 -8.33
N PRO A 317 17.88 12.27 -9.44
CA PRO A 317 18.46 13.33 -10.26
C PRO A 317 17.37 14.20 -10.90
N PRO A 318 17.59 15.50 -11.10
CA PRO A 318 16.65 16.33 -11.84
C PRO A 318 16.50 15.84 -13.29
N GLY A 319 15.37 16.14 -13.91
CA GLY A 319 15.13 15.89 -15.32
C GLY A 319 14.73 14.46 -15.71
N LEU A 320 14.30 13.60 -14.78
CA LEU A 320 13.61 12.34 -15.08
C LEU A 320 12.14 12.62 -15.43
N GLY A 321 11.56 11.88 -16.38
CA GLY A 321 10.22 12.18 -16.91
C GLY A 321 10.24 13.29 -17.96
N SER A 322 9.05 13.70 -18.43
CA SER A 322 8.92 14.68 -19.52
C SER A 322 7.55 15.38 -19.51
N TYR A 323 7.54 16.71 -19.56
CA TYR A 323 6.32 17.51 -19.72
C TYR A 323 5.72 17.47 -21.14
N ARG A 324 6.47 16.93 -22.13
CA ARG A 324 6.18 17.04 -23.58
C ARG A 324 4.91 16.32 -24.03
N GLN A 325 4.56 15.22 -23.36
CA GLN A 325 3.38 14.41 -23.63
C GLN A 325 2.82 13.88 -22.32
N TRP A 326 1.50 13.77 -22.22
CA TRP A 326 0.77 13.42 -21.00
C TRP A 326 1.16 12.04 -20.44
N ASP A 327 1.50 11.09 -21.31
CA ASP A 327 1.94 9.72 -20.98
C ASP A 327 3.43 9.62 -20.60
N THR A 328 4.20 10.70 -20.78
CA THR A 328 5.63 10.78 -20.40
C THR A 328 5.87 11.51 -19.08
N ARG A 329 4.80 11.98 -18.43
CA ARG A 329 4.88 12.72 -17.16
C ARG A 329 5.04 11.73 -16.00
N LEU A 330 6.03 11.99 -15.14
CA LEU A 330 6.45 11.06 -14.09
C LEU A 330 5.38 10.91 -12.99
N ASP A 331 4.65 11.98 -12.69
CA ASP A 331 3.48 11.99 -11.79
C ASP A 331 2.37 11.04 -12.28
N GLY A 332 2.04 11.04 -13.57
CA GLY A 332 1.06 10.13 -14.18
C GLY A 332 1.49 8.66 -14.13
N LEU A 333 2.77 8.38 -14.38
CA LEU A 333 3.34 7.03 -14.28
C LEU A 333 3.35 6.51 -12.84
N LEU A 334 3.76 7.35 -11.88
CA LEU A 334 3.72 7.02 -10.45
C LEU A 334 2.27 6.84 -9.96
N ALA A 335 1.34 7.67 -10.42
CA ALA A 335 -0.07 7.55 -10.10
C ALA A 335 -0.66 6.23 -10.57
N GLN A 336 -0.37 5.81 -11.81
CA GLN A 336 -0.74 4.49 -12.32
C GLN A 336 -0.12 3.38 -11.46
N ALA A 337 1.17 3.48 -11.16
CA ALA A 337 1.91 2.47 -10.40
C ALA A 337 1.32 2.25 -8.99
N ILE A 338 1.05 3.33 -8.25
CA ILE A 338 0.45 3.27 -6.90
C ILE A 338 -1.01 2.82 -6.94
N VAL A 339 -1.85 3.38 -7.82
CA VAL A 339 -3.28 3.01 -7.88
C VAL A 339 -3.48 1.57 -8.41
N SER A 340 -2.50 1.01 -9.12
CA SER A 340 -2.50 -0.41 -9.52
C SER A 340 -2.24 -1.41 -8.38
N ILE A 341 -1.85 -0.93 -7.19
CA ILE A 341 -1.64 -1.79 -6.01
C ILE A 341 -3.03 -2.21 -5.49
N PRO A 342 -3.27 -3.52 -5.22
CA PRO A 342 -4.56 -3.98 -4.72
C PRO A 342 -5.06 -3.17 -3.51
N ALA A 343 -6.32 -2.75 -3.57
CA ALA A 343 -7.00 -1.89 -2.60
C ALA A 343 -6.50 -0.42 -2.48
N CYS A 344 -5.50 0.03 -3.25
CA CYS A 344 -5.27 1.47 -3.42
C CYS A 344 -6.40 2.10 -4.25
N LYS A 345 -6.86 3.29 -3.83
CA LYS A 345 -8.00 4.01 -4.43
C LYS A 345 -7.70 5.44 -4.84
N ALA A 346 -6.67 6.07 -4.27
CA ALA A 346 -6.17 7.37 -4.68
C ALA A 346 -4.65 7.45 -4.42
N VAL A 347 -4.04 8.51 -4.96
CA VAL A 347 -2.62 8.82 -4.88
C VAL A 347 -2.45 10.33 -4.79
N ALA A 348 -1.41 10.80 -4.11
CA ALA A 348 -1.00 12.20 -4.11
C ALA A 348 0.52 12.29 -4.31
N ILE A 349 0.96 13.34 -5.00
CA ILE A 349 2.38 13.73 -5.09
C ILE A 349 2.57 14.93 -4.15
N GLY A 350 3.54 14.84 -3.25
CA GLY A 350 3.76 15.84 -2.19
C GLY A 350 2.46 16.23 -1.46
N ASP A 351 2.29 17.52 -1.24
CA ASP A 351 1.12 18.12 -0.59
C ASP A 351 -0.14 18.12 -1.48
N GLY A 352 -0.15 17.49 -2.66
CA GLY A 352 -1.16 17.69 -3.71
C GLY A 352 -2.64 17.61 -3.30
N VAL A 353 -3.00 16.85 -2.26
CA VAL A 353 -4.38 16.84 -1.71
C VAL A 353 -4.67 18.07 -0.83
N VAL A 354 -3.69 18.55 -0.06
CA VAL A 354 -3.81 19.76 0.77
C VAL A 354 -3.65 21.01 -0.09
N GLY A 355 -2.61 21.07 -0.92
CA GLY A 355 -2.32 22.19 -1.81
C GLY A 355 -3.44 22.51 -2.82
N ALA A 356 -4.27 21.52 -3.19
CA ALA A 356 -5.48 21.75 -3.99
C ALA A 356 -6.54 22.65 -3.31
N SER A 357 -6.38 22.98 -2.03
CA SER A 357 -7.26 23.87 -1.26
C SER A 357 -6.61 25.20 -0.86
N LEU A 358 -5.36 25.45 -1.27
CA LEU A 358 -4.56 26.62 -0.90
C LEU A 358 -4.33 27.55 -2.12
N PRO A 359 -4.08 28.86 -1.89
CA PRO A 359 -3.70 29.77 -2.97
C PRO A 359 -2.29 29.45 -3.50
N GLY A 360 -2.01 29.75 -4.77
CA GLY A 360 -0.71 29.43 -5.40
C GLY A 360 0.52 29.99 -4.66
N SER A 361 0.36 31.13 -3.98
CA SER A 361 1.38 31.74 -3.11
C SER A 361 1.80 30.88 -1.90
N GLU A 362 1.02 29.87 -1.54
CA GLU A 362 1.28 28.95 -0.42
C GLU A 362 1.61 27.53 -0.88
N VAL A 363 1.49 27.23 -2.17
CA VAL A 363 1.62 25.87 -2.75
C VAL A 363 2.95 25.67 -3.47
N HIS A 364 3.46 26.69 -4.16
CA HIS A 364 4.63 26.52 -5.01
C HIS A 364 5.94 26.57 -4.21
N ASP A 365 6.91 25.76 -4.64
CA ASP A 365 8.25 25.73 -4.07
C ASP A 365 9.13 26.76 -4.78
N VAL A 366 9.70 27.70 -4.01
CA VAL A 366 10.55 28.77 -4.55
C VAL A 366 11.92 28.19 -4.91
N PRO A 367 12.37 28.28 -6.18
CA PRO A 367 13.71 27.86 -6.55
C PRO A 367 14.78 28.78 -5.95
N VAL A 368 15.83 28.19 -5.37
CA VAL A 368 16.98 28.89 -4.79
C VAL A 368 18.29 28.43 -5.41
N TYR A 369 19.31 29.28 -5.34
CA TYR A 369 20.67 28.95 -5.73
C TYR A 369 21.63 29.29 -4.59
N GLU A 370 22.06 28.27 -3.85
CA GLU A 370 22.87 28.39 -2.65
C GLU A 370 24.02 27.37 -2.67
N ASN A 371 25.19 27.74 -2.15
CA ASN A 371 26.36 26.84 -2.10
C ASN A 371 26.69 26.18 -3.46
N GLU A 372 26.58 26.96 -4.53
CA GLU A 372 26.77 26.53 -5.93
C GLU A 372 25.82 25.39 -6.37
N ARG A 373 24.60 25.35 -5.80
CA ARG A 373 23.58 24.35 -6.10
C ARG A 373 22.21 24.98 -6.27
N LEU A 374 21.50 24.54 -7.32
CA LEU A 374 20.08 24.77 -7.48
C LEU A 374 19.29 23.84 -6.54
N GLY A 375 18.27 24.37 -5.87
CA GLY A 375 17.34 23.63 -5.03
C GLY A 375 16.05 24.43 -4.82
N HIS A 376 15.26 24.11 -3.79
CA HIS A 376 14.04 24.83 -3.44
C HIS A 376 13.95 25.10 -1.93
N GLU A 377 13.28 26.19 -1.53
CA GLU A 377 13.05 26.51 -0.10
C GLU A 377 12.19 25.44 0.61
N THR A 378 11.31 24.79 -0.14
CA THR A 378 10.33 23.80 0.33
C THR A 378 10.16 22.69 -0.71
N ASN A 379 9.45 21.61 -0.35
CA ASN A 379 9.19 20.48 -1.24
C ASN A 379 7.70 20.07 -1.22
N ARG A 380 6.79 21.05 -1.32
CA ARG A 380 5.34 20.86 -1.38
C ARG A 380 4.91 20.13 -2.65
N ALA A 381 5.62 20.34 -3.76
CA ALA A 381 5.44 19.63 -5.02
C ALA A 381 5.95 18.18 -4.99
N GLY A 382 6.61 17.76 -3.91
CA GLY A 382 7.03 16.38 -3.68
C GLY A 382 8.01 15.85 -4.73
N GLY A 383 9.01 16.66 -5.11
CA GLY A 383 10.09 16.29 -6.02
C GLY A 383 9.77 16.38 -7.51
N LEU A 384 8.55 16.79 -7.90
CA LEU A 384 8.12 16.86 -9.31
C LEU A 384 7.57 18.24 -9.69
N THR A 385 8.04 18.79 -10.81
CA THR A 385 7.48 20.00 -11.42
C THR A 385 7.16 19.73 -12.90
N GLY A 386 5.91 19.97 -13.33
CA GLY A 386 5.48 19.73 -14.71
C GLY A 386 5.51 18.26 -15.17
N GLY A 387 5.59 17.30 -14.24
CA GLY A 387 5.78 15.88 -14.55
C GLY A 387 7.25 15.48 -14.77
N VAL A 388 8.20 16.29 -14.29
CA VAL A 388 9.65 16.07 -14.36
C VAL A 388 10.25 16.17 -12.95
N SER A 389 11.23 15.34 -12.59
CA SER A 389 11.93 15.47 -11.30
C SER A 389 12.70 16.79 -11.21
N ASN A 390 12.60 17.49 -10.08
CA ASN A 390 13.25 18.78 -9.85
C ASN A 390 14.58 18.67 -9.06
N GLY A 391 14.88 17.50 -8.48
CA GLY A 391 16.08 17.24 -7.68
C GLY A 391 15.82 17.10 -6.17
N GLU A 392 14.65 17.56 -5.70
CA GLU A 392 14.19 17.34 -4.33
C GLU A 392 13.73 15.89 -4.12
N PRO A 393 13.62 15.40 -2.87
CA PRO A 393 13.06 14.09 -2.59
C PRO A 393 11.68 13.90 -3.23
N LEU A 394 11.50 12.84 -4.01
CA LEU A 394 10.20 12.48 -4.56
C LEU A 394 9.31 11.96 -3.43
N VAL A 395 8.13 12.56 -3.23
CA VAL A 395 7.19 12.17 -2.18
C VAL A 395 5.87 11.72 -2.81
N VAL A 396 5.45 10.48 -2.54
CA VAL A 396 4.23 9.89 -3.09
C VAL A 396 3.40 9.23 -1.99
N HIS A 397 2.14 9.63 -1.84
CA HIS A 397 1.19 9.04 -0.89
C HIS A 397 0.24 8.07 -1.57
N GLY A 398 0.11 6.85 -1.04
CA GLY A 398 -0.87 5.86 -1.49
C GLY A 398 -2.03 5.72 -0.51
N TYR A 399 -3.26 5.95 -0.98
CA TYR A 399 -4.48 5.88 -0.17
C TYR A 399 -5.16 4.52 -0.35
N MET A 400 -5.11 3.70 0.68
CA MET A 400 -5.60 2.33 0.68
C MET A 400 -6.93 2.21 1.42
N LYS A 401 -7.95 1.66 0.76
CA LYS A 401 -9.21 1.31 1.44
C LYS A 401 -9.01 0.10 2.38
N PRO A 402 -9.90 -0.11 3.37
CA PRO A 402 -9.95 -1.39 4.09
C PRO A 402 -10.08 -2.58 3.13
N ILE A 403 -9.58 -3.74 3.54
CA ILE A 403 -9.66 -4.94 2.71
C ILE A 403 -11.10 -5.46 2.67
N SER A 404 -11.48 -6.13 1.58
CA SER A 404 -12.89 -6.51 1.35
C SER A 404 -13.37 -7.79 2.06
N THR A 405 -12.52 -8.43 2.88
CA THR A 405 -12.93 -9.62 3.66
C THR A 405 -12.97 -9.24 5.13
N LEU A 406 -14.16 -9.22 5.72
CA LEU A 406 -14.40 -8.94 7.14
C LEU A 406 -14.73 -10.23 7.88
N LEU A 407 -14.32 -10.33 9.15
CA LEU A 407 -14.70 -11.43 10.05
C LEU A 407 -16.21 -11.46 10.30
N LYS A 408 -16.87 -10.29 10.31
CA LYS A 408 -18.33 -10.16 10.17
C LYS A 408 -18.65 -9.88 8.70
N PRO A 409 -18.96 -10.89 7.87
CA PRO A 409 -19.01 -10.70 6.42
C PRO A 409 -20.18 -9.81 6.04
N LEU A 410 -20.00 -8.93 5.06
CA LEU A 410 -21.06 -8.02 4.58
C LEU A 410 -22.22 -8.76 3.90
N ALA A 411 -23.35 -8.08 3.74
CA ALA A 411 -24.43 -8.56 2.89
C ALA A 411 -23.97 -8.61 1.42
N THR A 412 -24.44 -9.61 0.67
CA THR A 412 -24.14 -9.82 -0.74
C THR A 412 -25.29 -10.59 -1.42
N VAL A 413 -25.11 -11.00 -2.66
CA VAL A 413 -25.98 -11.94 -3.39
C VAL A 413 -25.19 -13.22 -3.67
N ASP A 414 -25.84 -14.38 -3.58
CA ASP A 414 -25.31 -15.61 -4.17
C ASP A 414 -25.63 -15.61 -5.67
N LEU A 415 -24.62 -15.57 -6.53
CA LEU A 415 -24.84 -15.44 -7.97
C LEU A 415 -25.46 -16.67 -8.64
N LYS A 416 -25.47 -17.83 -7.98
CA LYS A 416 -26.10 -19.05 -8.49
C LYS A 416 -27.59 -19.09 -8.17
N THR A 417 -27.99 -18.75 -6.94
CA THR A 417 -29.42 -18.75 -6.53
C THR A 417 -30.12 -17.42 -6.81
N LYS A 418 -29.34 -16.33 -6.97
CA LYS A 418 -29.80 -14.92 -7.06
C LYS A 418 -30.42 -14.39 -5.75
N GLU A 419 -30.27 -15.13 -4.65
CA GLU A 419 -30.82 -14.76 -3.34
C GLU A 419 -29.85 -13.93 -2.47
N PRO A 420 -30.36 -13.13 -1.51
CA PRO A 420 -29.54 -12.44 -0.51
C PRO A 420 -28.69 -13.42 0.32
N ALA A 421 -27.41 -13.09 0.51
CA ALA A 421 -26.44 -13.91 1.21
C ALA A 421 -25.47 -13.08 2.07
N ARG A 422 -24.55 -13.75 2.76
CA ARG A 422 -23.37 -13.13 3.39
C ARG A 422 -22.12 -13.47 2.59
N ALA A 423 -21.23 -12.48 2.47
CA ALA A 423 -20.00 -12.57 1.68
C ALA A 423 -19.10 -13.74 2.11
N HIS A 424 -18.39 -14.35 1.15
CA HIS A 424 -17.41 -15.39 1.46
C HIS A 424 -16.25 -14.85 2.30
N TYR A 425 -15.76 -15.66 3.24
CA TYR A 425 -14.59 -15.37 4.05
C TYR A 425 -13.37 -16.11 3.51
N GLU A 426 -12.38 -15.35 3.00
CA GLU A 426 -11.16 -15.90 2.39
C GLU A 426 -9.88 -15.66 3.23
N ARG A 427 -9.83 -14.59 4.05
CA ARG A 427 -8.60 -14.19 4.77
C ARG A 427 -8.85 -13.39 6.04
N SER A 428 -7.85 -13.43 6.93
CA SER A 428 -7.88 -12.88 8.29
C SER A 428 -6.97 -11.65 8.53
N ASP A 429 -6.46 -11.02 7.47
CA ASP A 429 -5.79 -9.71 7.60
C ASP A 429 -6.78 -8.67 8.17
N ILE A 430 -6.33 -7.75 9.01
CA ILE A 430 -7.14 -6.66 9.58
C ILE A 430 -6.69 -5.30 9.02
N CYS A 431 -5.38 -5.10 8.94
CA CYS A 431 -4.75 -3.95 8.30
C CYS A 431 -3.53 -4.42 7.52
N VAL A 432 -3.30 -3.83 6.34
CA VAL A 432 -2.19 -4.20 5.45
C VAL A 432 -1.42 -2.96 4.93
N VAL A 433 -1.75 -1.76 5.43
CA VAL A 433 -1.10 -0.49 5.04
C VAL A 433 0.44 -0.53 5.19
N PRO A 434 1.03 -1.11 6.25
CA PRO A 434 2.49 -1.17 6.37
C PRO A 434 3.14 -2.01 5.24
N ALA A 435 2.53 -3.15 4.90
CA ALA A 435 2.98 -3.99 3.79
C ALA A 435 2.73 -3.32 2.43
N ALA A 436 1.63 -2.57 2.27
CA ALA A 436 1.34 -1.80 1.06
C ALA A 436 2.36 -0.69 0.82
N GLY A 437 2.93 -0.09 1.87
CA GLY A 437 4.09 0.82 1.76
C GLY A 437 5.29 0.17 1.07
N VAL A 438 5.65 -1.05 1.46
CA VAL A 438 6.76 -1.83 0.85
C VAL A 438 6.46 -2.17 -0.62
N VAL A 439 5.20 -2.48 -0.97
CA VAL A 439 4.78 -2.63 -2.37
C VAL A 439 4.85 -1.28 -3.11
N GLY A 440 4.54 -0.18 -2.44
CA GLY A 440 4.72 1.18 -2.93
C GLY A 440 6.18 1.49 -3.29
N GLU A 441 7.14 1.16 -2.41
CA GLU A 441 8.58 1.28 -2.71
C GLU A 441 8.95 0.55 -4.00
N ALA A 442 8.51 -0.71 -4.13
CA ALA A 442 8.79 -1.53 -5.30
C ALA A 442 8.22 -0.92 -6.59
N MET A 443 6.98 -0.45 -6.54
CA MET A 443 6.31 0.17 -7.70
C MET A 443 6.93 1.52 -8.09
N VAL A 444 7.29 2.37 -7.12
CA VAL A 444 7.99 3.63 -7.36
C VAL A 444 9.40 3.38 -7.91
N ALA A 445 10.13 2.40 -7.36
CA ALA A 445 11.45 2.02 -7.85
C ALA A 445 11.42 1.52 -9.29
N LEU A 446 10.43 0.71 -9.68
CA LEU A 446 10.26 0.26 -11.06
C LEU A 446 10.00 1.43 -12.03
N VAL A 447 9.17 2.40 -11.64
CA VAL A 447 8.94 3.61 -12.45
C VAL A 447 10.21 4.47 -12.56
N LEU A 448 10.92 4.70 -11.46
CA LEU A 448 12.15 5.49 -11.45
C LEU A 448 13.28 4.83 -12.23
N ALA A 449 13.49 3.52 -12.08
CA ALA A 449 14.47 2.76 -12.84
C ALA A 449 14.16 2.83 -14.34
N GLY A 450 12.90 2.71 -14.74
CA GLY A 450 12.47 2.92 -16.13
C GLY A 450 12.75 4.34 -16.63
N ALA A 451 12.51 5.37 -15.81
CA ALA A 451 12.79 6.77 -16.17
C ALA A 451 14.30 7.09 -16.27
N VAL A 452 15.13 6.47 -15.43
CA VAL A 452 16.60 6.52 -15.49
C VAL A 452 17.08 5.90 -16.81
N LEU A 453 16.64 4.67 -17.12
CA LEU A 453 17.02 3.96 -18.34
C LEU A 453 16.54 4.68 -19.62
N GLU A 454 15.32 5.22 -19.63
CA GLU A 454 14.78 6.01 -20.76
C GLU A 454 15.55 7.31 -21.00
N LYS A 455 16.08 7.96 -19.95
CA LYS A 455 16.83 9.23 -20.06
C LYS A 455 18.30 9.01 -20.43
N PHE A 456 18.96 8.05 -19.79
CA PHE A 456 20.41 7.87 -19.85
C PHE A 456 20.85 6.72 -20.76
N GLY A 457 19.95 5.77 -21.05
CA GLY A 457 20.23 4.59 -21.86
C GLY A 457 21.33 3.69 -21.28
N GLY A 458 21.89 2.85 -22.15
CA GLY A 458 23.03 2.01 -21.83
C GLY A 458 22.68 0.54 -21.65
N ASP A 459 23.39 -0.32 -22.37
CA ASP A 459 23.18 -1.78 -22.32
C ASP A 459 23.97 -2.44 -21.17
N SER A 460 24.92 -1.72 -20.58
CA SER A 460 25.75 -2.15 -19.46
C SER A 460 25.82 -1.10 -18.35
N LEU A 461 26.00 -1.55 -17.11
CA LEU A 461 26.07 -0.68 -15.93
C LEU A 461 27.21 0.37 -16.01
N PRO A 462 28.43 0.07 -16.50
CA PRO A 462 29.48 1.09 -16.66
C PRO A 462 29.11 2.19 -17.68
N GLU A 463 28.38 1.84 -18.73
CA GLU A 463 27.89 2.81 -19.72
C GLU A 463 26.78 3.70 -19.14
N LEU A 464 25.77 3.10 -18.51
CA LEU A 464 24.70 3.84 -17.85
C LEU A 464 25.30 4.80 -16.79
N ARG A 465 26.28 4.33 -16.00
CA ARG A 465 26.99 5.14 -15.00
C ARG A 465 27.69 6.34 -15.63
N ARG A 466 28.50 6.13 -16.67
CA ARG A 466 29.15 7.22 -17.43
C ARG A 466 28.15 8.27 -17.93
N ASN A 467 26.99 7.83 -18.41
CA ASN A 467 25.95 8.73 -18.95
C ASN A 467 25.24 9.52 -17.83
N VAL A 468 24.96 8.89 -16.68
CA VAL A 468 24.42 9.55 -15.48
C VAL A 468 25.42 10.57 -14.90
N GLU A 469 26.67 10.16 -14.71
CA GLU A 469 27.74 11.00 -14.16
C GLU A 469 28.03 12.20 -15.05
N GLY A 470 28.13 12.00 -16.37
CA GLY A 470 28.33 13.09 -17.33
C GLY A 470 27.18 14.10 -17.34
N TYR A 471 25.94 13.65 -17.17
CA TYR A 471 24.80 14.55 -17.00
C TYR A 471 24.88 15.33 -15.68
N LEU A 472 25.15 14.66 -14.56
CA LEU A 472 25.24 15.29 -13.25
C LEU A 472 26.41 16.28 -13.14
N ALA A 473 27.54 16.00 -13.81
CA ALA A 473 28.63 16.95 -13.93
C ALA A 473 28.19 18.23 -14.66
N LYS A 474 27.43 18.10 -15.76
CA LYS A 474 26.86 19.24 -16.49
C LYS A 474 25.80 20.02 -15.71
N VAL A 475 25.06 19.37 -14.80
CA VAL A 475 24.04 20.04 -13.97
C VAL A 475 24.67 20.83 -12.80
N ARG A 476 25.90 20.49 -12.41
CA ARG A 476 26.67 21.16 -11.34
C ARG A 476 27.61 22.25 -11.85
N ALA A 477 27.71 22.45 -13.16
CA ALA A 477 28.57 23.42 -13.83
C ALA A 477 27.72 24.46 -14.57
#